data_AF-A0A085W3M2-F1
#
_entry.id   AF-A0A085W3M2-F1
#
_cell.length_a   1.000
_cell.length_b   1.000
_cell.length_c   1.000
_cell.angle_alpha   90.00
_cell.angle_beta   90.00
_cell.angle_gamma   90.00
#
_symmetry.space_group_name_H-M   'P 1'
#
loop_
_entity.id
_entity.type
_entity.pdbx_description
1 polymer ?
#
loop_
_entity_poly.entity_id
_entity_poly.type
_entity_poly.pdbx_seq_one_letter_code
_entity_poly.pdbx_strand_id
1 'polypeptide(L)'
;MHARLQSLQEDHSRLRALLRNCETAGPRELAAALRRLEEVFVPHHQAKLALYDATLQGFQQEGDKTSVSVLTIFRANMRVMSAAIMGFLQSPDPDPARFHERFRAVASSLRSMLTTEEKVVFPLCIRYAQRSEVQS
;
A
#
# COMPACT_ATOMS: atom_id res chain seq x y z
N MET A 1 0.86 -9.64 15.67
CA MET A 1 0.12 -9.06 14.52
C MET A 1 -0.07 -7.55 14.67
N HIS A 2 -0.51 -7.08 15.85
CA HIS A 2 -0.69 -5.66 16.18
C HIS A 2 0.51 -4.75 15.83
N ALA A 3 1.73 -5.08 16.25
CA ALA A 3 2.92 -4.27 15.94
C ALA A 3 3.20 -4.13 14.43
N ARG A 4 2.92 -5.18 13.64
CA ARG A 4 3.06 -5.14 12.17
C ARG A 4 2.05 -4.17 11.55
N LEU A 5 0.81 -4.17 12.04
CA LEU A 5 -0.24 -3.28 11.54
C LEU A 5 0.06 -1.81 11.89
N GLN A 6 0.52 -1.54 13.11
CA GLN A 6 0.93 -0.18 13.52
C GLN A 6 2.05 0.35 12.64
N SER A 7 3.08 -0.45 12.38
CA SER A 7 4.16 -0.09 11.46
C SER A 7 3.64 0.22 10.04
N LEU A 8 2.67 -0.54 9.52
CA LEU A 8 2.05 -0.24 8.22
C LEU A 8 1.25 1.07 8.23
N GLN A 9 0.57 1.40 9.32
CA GLN A 9 -0.15 2.67 9.48
C GLN A 9 0.81 3.88 9.56
N GLU A 10 1.94 3.72 10.24
CA GLU A 10 3.01 4.73 10.26
C GLU A 10 3.60 4.94 8.86
N ASP A 11 3.86 3.86 8.14
CA ASP A 11 4.32 3.91 6.75
C ASP A 11 3.34 4.66 5.85
N HIS A 12 2.02 4.52 6.03
CA HIS A 12 1.04 5.27 5.25
C HIS A 12 1.19 6.78 5.44
N SER A 13 1.44 7.23 6.68
CA SER A 13 1.68 8.65 6.99
C SER A 13 2.97 9.13 6.32
N ARG A 14 4.02 8.32 6.36
CA ARG A 14 5.31 8.59 5.70
C ARG A 14 5.18 8.66 4.18
N LEU A 15 4.47 7.71 3.56
CA LEU A 15 4.20 7.67 2.13
C LEU A 15 3.40 8.88 1.67
N ARG A 16 2.40 9.32 2.43
CA ARG A 16 1.66 10.56 2.13
C ARG A 16 2.53 11.80 2.18
N ALA A 17 3.44 11.89 3.15
CA ALA A 17 4.41 12.98 3.22
C ALA A 17 5.38 12.97 2.02
N LEU A 18 5.91 11.81 1.67
CA LEU A 18 6.81 11.64 0.52
C LEU A 18 6.12 11.95 -0.81
N LEU A 19 4.85 11.56 -0.96
CA LEU A 19 4.04 11.94 -2.13
C LEU A 19 3.89 13.45 -2.25
N ARG A 20 3.57 14.15 -1.16
CA ARG A 20 3.49 15.62 -1.17
C ARG A 20 4.82 16.25 -1.54
N ASN A 21 5.93 15.73 -1.02
CA ASN A 21 7.26 16.21 -1.36
C ASN A 21 7.56 16.01 -2.85
N CYS A 22 7.15 14.88 -3.45
CA CYS A 22 7.31 14.64 -4.89
C CYS A 22 6.45 15.58 -5.74
N GLU A 23 5.26 15.98 -5.27
CA GLU A 23 4.39 16.94 -5.96
C GLU A 23 4.97 18.36 -5.99
N THR A 24 5.69 18.75 -4.94
CA THR A 24 6.28 20.10 -4.82
C THR A 24 7.75 20.17 -5.21
N ALA A 25 8.39 19.03 -5.47
CA ALA A 25 9.81 18.96 -5.79
C ALA A 25 10.11 19.66 -7.12
N GLY A 26 11.18 20.44 -7.17
CA GLY A 26 11.71 20.95 -8.43
C GLY A 26 12.31 19.83 -9.29
N PRO A 27 12.54 20.06 -10.60
CA PRO A 27 13.09 19.04 -11.51
C PRO A 27 14.40 18.41 -11.03
N ARG A 28 15.24 19.17 -10.31
CA ARG A 28 16.53 18.71 -9.78
C ARG A 28 16.39 17.82 -8.54
N GLU A 29 15.32 17.98 -7.77
CA GLU A 29 15.10 17.30 -6.49
C GLU A 29 14.18 16.10 -6.63
N LEU A 30 13.36 16.08 -7.69
CA LEU A 30 12.37 15.07 -7.97
C LEU A 30 12.96 13.65 -8.00
N ALA A 31 14.12 13.46 -8.65
CA ALA A 31 14.77 12.16 -8.71
C ALA A 31 15.20 11.63 -7.33
N ALA A 32 15.53 12.52 -6.39
CA ALA A 32 15.83 12.14 -5.01
C ALA A 32 14.55 11.90 -4.20
N ALA A 33 13.50 12.70 -4.44
CA ALA A 33 12.19 12.53 -3.81
C ALA A 33 11.54 11.18 -4.18
N LEU A 34 11.60 10.80 -5.46
CA LEU A 34 11.11 9.51 -5.96
C LEU A 34 11.87 8.33 -5.38
N ARG A 35 13.20 8.42 -5.27
CA ARG A 35 14.01 7.38 -4.63
C ARG A 35 13.61 7.17 -3.17
N ARG A 36 13.40 8.25 -2.42
CA ARG A 36 12.90 8.16 -1.04
C ARG A 36 11.49 7.56 -0.96
N LEU A 37 10.63 7.87 -1.93
CA LEU A 37 9.31 7.26 -2.03
C LEU A 37 9.42 5.75 -2.28
N GLU A 38 10.29 5.33 -3.20
CA GLU A 38 10.55 3.92 -3.52
C GLU A 38 11.12 3.15 -2.31
N GLU A 39 12.11 3.72 -1.62
CA GLU A 39 12.73 3.15 -0.41
C GLU A 39 11.72 2.82 0.70
N VAL A 40 10.61 3.56 0.77
CA VAL A 40 9.52 3.30 1.73
C VAL A 40 8.44 2.42 1.12
N PHE A 41 8.07 2.67 -0.14
CA PHE A 41 6.96 1.98 -0.80
C PHE A 41 7.25 0.49 -1.01
N VAL A 42 8.46 0.13 -1.45
CA VAL A 42 8.80 -1.26 -1.79
C VAL A 42 8.75 -2.16 -0.54
N PRO A 43 9.44 -1.83 0.58
CA PRO A 43 9.37 -2.65 1.79
C PRO A 43 7.95 -2.67 2.38
N HIS A 44 7.26 -1.52 2.40
CA HIS A 44 5.87 -1.43 2.85
C HIS A 44 4.95 -2.38 2.06
N HIS A 45 5.09 -2.40 0.72
CA HIS A 45 4.29 -3.25 -0.14
C HIS A 45 4.55 -4.75 0.13
N GLN A 46 5.81 -5.15 0.31
CA GLN A 46 6.15 -6.53 0.64
C GLN A 46 5.61 -6.93 2.02
N ALA A 47 5.77 -6.06 3.03
CA ALA A 47 5.30 -6.30 4.39
C ALA A 47 3.78 -6.50 4.46
N LYS A 48 3.00 -5.67 3.75
CA LYS A 48 1.53 -5.81 3.75
C LYS A 48 1.04 -7.02 2.98
N LEU A 49 1.71 -7.43 1.89
CA LEU A 49 1.37 -8.67 1.19
C LEU A 49 1.46 -9.88 2.14
N ALA A 50 2.54 -9.97 2.91
CA ALA A 50 2.71 -11.04 3.90
C ALA A 50 1.61 -11.00 5.00
N LEU A 51 1.23 -9.81 5.46
CA LEU A 51 0.12 -9.66 6.41
C LEU A 51 -1.22 -10.12 5.82
N TYR A 52 -1.50 -9.76 4.57
CA TYR A 52 -2.74 -10.11 3.90
C TYR A 52 -2.83 -11.60 3.60
N ASP A 53 -1.71 -12.24 3.23
CA ASP A 53 -1.64 -13.70 3.07
C ASP A 53 -1.95 -14.42 4.38
N ALA A 54 -1.32 -14.02 5.48
CA ALA A 54 -1.59 -14.61 6.79
C ALA A 54 -3.05 -14.41 7.23
N THR A 55 -3.60 -13.20 7.05
CA THR A 55 -4.99 -12.88 7.39
C THR A 55 -5.98 -13.68 6.54
N LEU A 56 -5.69 -13.86 5.26
CA LEU A 56 -6.53 -14.63 4.34
C LEU A 56 -6.58 -16.10 4.73
N GLN A 57 -5.42 -16.71 5.00
CA GLN A 57 -5.34 -18.09 5.47
C GLN A 57 -6.10 -18.28 6.78
N GLY A 58 -6.01 -17.32 7.70
CA GLY A 58 -6.79 -17.29 8.93
C GLY A 58 -8.29 -17.36 8.70
N PHE A 59 -8.84 -16.44 7.88
CA PHE A 59 -10.28 -16.46 7.57
C PHE A 59 -10.72 -17.71 6.79
N GLN A 60 -9.84 -18.30 5.98
CA GLN A 60 -10.13 -19.56 5.31
C GLN A 60 -10.27 -20.72 6.30
N GLN A 61 -9.39 -20.79 7.31
CA GLN A 61 -9.45 -21.80 8.37
C GLN A 61 -10.70 -21.62 9.26
N GLU A 62 -11.09 -20.38 9.53
CA GLU A 62 -12.32 -20.04 10.28
C GLU A 62 -13.61 -20.25 9.47
N GLY A 63 -13.52 -20.45 8.14
CA GLY A 63 -14.69 -20.56 7.27
C GLY A 63 -15.44 -19.23 7.03
N ASP A 64 -14.82 -18.07 7.30
CA ASP A 64 -15.40 -16.74 7.09
C ASP A 64 -15.36 -16.36 5.59
N LYS A 65 -16.30 -16.94 4.82
CA LYS A 65 -16.39 -16.79 3.35
C LYS A 65 -16.50 -15.32 2.90
N THR A 66 -17.20 -14.49 3.67
CA THR A 66 -17.37 -13.06 3.37
C THR A 66 -16.02 -12.35 3.38
N SER A 67 -15.22 -12.59 4.43
CA SER A 67 -13.95 -11.90 4.64
C SER A 67 -12.87 -12.39 3.70
N VAL A 68 -12.89 -13.70 3.39
CA VAL A 68 -12.09 -14.29 2.31
C VAL A 68 -12.39 -13.61 0.98
N SER A 69 -13.68 -13.42 0.64
CA SER A 69 -14.08 -12.81 -0.64
C SER A 69 -13.63 -11.35 -0.73
N VAL A 70 -13.87 -10.55 0.31
CA VAL A 70 -13.46 -9.14 0.36
C VAL A 70 -11.94 -9.01 0.22
N LEU A 71 -11.18 -9.78 1.00
CA LEU A 71 -9.71 -9.69 0.98
C LEU A 71 -9.13 -10.19 -0.36
N THR A 72 -9.75 -11.18 -0.99
CA THR A 72 -9.34 -11.67 -2.32
C THR A 72 -9.54 -10.62 -3.41
N ILE A 73 -10.72 -9.99 -3.47
CA ILE A 73 -11.02 -8.90 -4.41
C ILE A 73 -10.03 -7.74 -4.21
N PHE A 74 -9.83 -7.36 -2.95
CA PHE A 74 -8.91 -6.30 -2.60
C PHE A 74 -7.48 -6.59 -3.09
N ARG A 75 -6.97 -7.80 -2.82
CA ARG A 75 -5.63 -8.22 -3.27
C ARG A 75 -5.45 -8.20 -4.79
N ALA A 76 -6.47 -8.59 -5.54
CA ALA A 76 -6.43 -8.54 -7.00
C ALA A 76 -6.28 -7.10 -7.51
N ASN A 77 -7.11 -6.17 -6.99
CA ASN A 77 -7.04 -4.75 -7.33
C ASN A 77 -5.70 -4.13 -6.94
N MET A 78 -5.22 -4.47 -5.74
CA MET A 78 -3.91 -4.03 -5.23
C MET A 78 -2.75 -4.41 -6.13
N ARG A 79 -2.75 -5.64 -6.66
CA ARG A 79 -1.67 -6.14 -7.50
C ARG A 79 -1.54 -5.33 -8.79
N VAL A 80 -2.67 -4.94 -9.39
CA VAL A 80 -2.68 -4.10 -10.60
C VAL A 80 -2.15 -2.70 -10.27
N MET A 81 -2.64 -2.10 -9.19
CA MET A 81 -2.23 -0.75 -8.79
C MET A 81 -0.76 -0.70 -8.36
N SER A 82 -0.29 -1.68 -7.59
CA SER A 82 1.11 -1.73 -7.14
C SER A 82 2.07 -1.99 -8.29
N ALA A 83 1.69 -2.82 -9.28
CA ALA A 83 2.48 -3.00 -10.49
C ALA A 83 2.65 -1.69 -11.27
N ALA A 84 1.59 -0.88 -11.40
CA ALA A 84 1.66 0.43 -12.05
C ALA A 84 2.56 1.41 -11.29
N ILE A 85 2.47 1.44 -9.95
CA ILE A 85 3.31 2.30 -9.10
C ILE A 85 4.79 1.87 -9.21
N MET A 86 5.07 0.56 -9.09
CA MET A 86 6.42 0.01 -9.22
C MET A 86 7.02 0.32 -10.59
N GLY A 87 6.27 0.11 -11.66
CA GLY A 87 6.74 0.40 -13.02
C GLY A 87 7.04 1.88 -13.24
N PHE A 88 6.25 2.78 -12.64
CA PHE A 88 6.53 4.21 -12.66
C PHE A 88 7.81 4.57 -11.90
N LEU A 89 8.03 4.01 -10.70
CA LEU A 89 9.21 4.29 -9.87
C LEU A 89 10.51 3.78 -10.53
N GLN A 90 10.45 2.60 -11.17
CA GLN A 90 11.62 1.98 -11.81
C GLN A 90 12.01 2.62 -13.14
N SER A 91 11.04 3.19 -13.87
CA SER A 91 11.27 3.78 -15.20
C SER A 91 10.53 5.11 -15.33
N PRO A 92 11.01 6.18 -14.67
CA PRO A 92 10.43 7.50 -14.81
C PRO A 92 10.50 7.99 -16.26
N ASP A 93 9.48 8.72 -16.69
CA ASP A 93 9.42 9.29 -18.04
C ASP A 93 10.53 10.35 -18.21
N PRO A 94 11.33 10.30 -19.29
CA PRO A 94 12.37 11.31 -19.52
C PRO A 94 11.78 12.67 -19.91
N ASP A 95 10.54 12.72 -20.41
CA ASP A 95 9.83 13.97 -20.68
C ASP A 95 9.23 14.53 -19.38
N PRO A 96 9.64 15.73 -18.93
CA PRO A 96 9.12 16.33 -17.70
C PRO A 96 7.60 16.51 -17.70
N ALA A 97 6.97 16.89 -18.82
CA ALA A 97 5.53 17.14 -18.83
C ALA A 97 4.73 15.84 -18.66
N ARG A 98 5.13 14.79 -19.42
CA ARG A 98 4.54 13.45 -19.30
C ARG A 98 4.84 12.81 -17.96
N PHE A 99 6.04 13.05 -17.41
CA PHE A 99 6.38 12.63 -16.06
C PHE A 99 5.38 13.18 -15.04
N HIS A 100 5.13 14.49 -15.05
CA HIS A 100 4.23 15.11 -14.05
C HIS A 100 2.79 14.61 -14.19
N GLU A 101 2.32 14.42 -15.42
CA GLU A 101 1.00 13.85 -15.68
C GLU A 101 0.89 12.42 -15.13
N ARG A 102 1.84 11.55 -15.47
CA ARG A 102 1.91 10.17 -14.98
C ARG A 102 2.06 10.13 -13.46
N PHE A 103 2.89 11.01 -12.90
CA PHE A 103 3.10 11.12 -11.46
C PHE A 103 1.80 11.48 -10.73
N ARG A 104 1.01 12.44 -11.24
CA ARG A 104 -0.29 12.79 -10.64
C ARG A 104 -1.24 11.60 -10.63
N ALA A 105 -1.31 10.83 -11.71
CA ALA A 105 -2.12 9.63 -11.79
C ALA A 105 -1.67 8.55 -10.77
N VAL A 106 -0.36 8.33 -10.67
CA VAL A 106 0.25 7.38 -9.72
C VAL A 106 0.06 7.82 -8.28
N ALA A 107 0.26 9.11 -7.98
CA ALA A 107 0.05 9.69 -6.65
C ALA A 107 -1.41 9.60 -6.21
N SER A 108 -2.36 9.89 -7.11
CA SER A 108 -3.79 9.73 -6.87
C SER A 108 -4.14 8.26 -6.58
N SER A 109 -3.62 7.34 -7.39
CA SER A 109 -3.80 5.90 -7.22
C SER A 109 -3.25 5.41 -5.89
N LEU A 110 -2.02 5.80 -5.52
CA LEU A 110 -1.40 5.45 -4.24
C LEU A 110 -2.23 6.01 -3.07
N ARG A 111 -2.72 7.25 -3.11
CA ARG A 111 -3.59 7.80 -2.05
C ARG A 111 -4.89 7.04 -1.89
N SER A 112 -5.55 6.72 -3.00
CA SER A 112 -6.78 5.94 -3.01
C SER A 112 -6.55 4.55 -2.42
N MET A 113 -5.42 3.94 -2.78
CA MET A 113 -4.98 2.65 -2.27
C MET A 113 -4.81 2.67 -0.74
N LEU A 114 -3.99 3.59 -0.21
CA LEU A 114 -3.75 3.73 1.24
C LEU A 114 -5.06 3.97 2.01
N THR A 115 -5.97 4.77 1.44
CA THR A 115 -7.28 5.06 2.05
C THR A 115 -8.17 3.83 2.08
N THR A 116 -8.19 3.06 1.00
CA THR A 116 -8.97 1.81 0.94
C THR A 116 -8.41 0.77 1.91
N GLU A 117 -7.09 0.66 2.02
CA GLU A 117 -6.43 -0.22 2.99
C GLU A 117 -6.85 0.11 4.43
N GLU A 118 -6.81 1.39 4.81
CA GLU A 118 -7.19 1.85 6.14
C GLU A 118 -8.67 1.63 6.46
N LYS A 119 -9.56 1.81 5.48
CA LYS A 119 -11.00 1.73 5.70
C LYS A 119 -11.56 0.31 5.63
N VAL A 120 -10.94 -0.56 4.84
CA VAL A 120 -11.50 -1.88 4.52
C VAL A 120 -10.62 -2.99 5.06
N VAL A 121 -9.32 -2.93 4.81
CA VAL A 121 -8.43 -4.08 5.03
C VAL A 121 -7.86 -4.12 6.43
N PHE A 122 -7.38 -2.98 6.94
CA PHE A 122 -6.87 -2.90 8.30
C PHE A 122 -7.91 -3.31 9.34
N PRO A 123 -9.20 -2.91 9.24
CA PRO A 123 -10.24 -3.43 10.13
C PRO A 123 -10.40 -4.96 10.07
N LEU A 124 -10.26 -5.57 8.89
CA LEU A 124 -10.29 -7.04 8.76
C LEU A 124 -9.09 -7.69 9.45
N CYS A 125 -7.88 -7.13 9.26
CA CYS A 125 -6.67 -7.61 9.94
C CYS A 125 -6.76 -7.46 11.46
N ILE A 126 -7.30 -6.34 11.96
CA ILE A 126 -7.52 -6.10 13.40
C ILE A 126 -8.50 -7.12 13.95
N ARG A 127 -9.65 -7.29 13.29
CA ARG A 127 -10.69 -8.22 13.73
C ARG A 127 -10.17 -9.66 13.76
N TYR A 128 -9.35 -10.05 12.79
CA TYR A 128 -8.69 -11.35 12.82
C TYR A 128 -7.72 -11.46 14.01
N ALA A 129 -6.83 -10.48 14.20
CA ALA A 129 -5.89 -10.46 15.32
C ALA A 129 -6.58 -10.58 16.70
N GLN A 130 -7.66 -9.82 16.90
CA GLN A 130 -8.46 -9.86 18.13
C GLN A 130 -9.11 -11.23 18.36
N ARG A 131 -9.59 -11.90 17.30
CA ARG A 131 -10.18 -13.24 17.41
C ARG A 131 -9.14 -14.30 17.73
N SER A 132 -7.96 -14.23 17.10
CA SER A 132 -6.87 -15.18 17.35
C SER A 132 -6.30 -15.05 18.77
N GLU A 133 -6.26 -13.84 19.33
CA GLU A 133 -5.82 -13.58 20.71
C GLU A 133 -6.79 -14.12 21.77
N VAL A 134 -8.08 -14.28 21.45
CA VAL A 134 -9.10 -14.85 22.37
C VAL A 134 -9.13 -16.38 22.34
N GLN A 135 -8.58 -17.01 21.30
CA GLN A 135 -8.56 -18.47 21.13
C GLN A 135 -7.22 -19.12 21.54
N SER A 136 -6.23 -18.31 21.96
CA SER A 136 -4.92 -18.75 22.44
C SER A 136 -4.88 -18.78 23.97
#